data_AF-A0A398AFG4-F1
#
_entry.id   AF-A0A398AFG4-F1
#
_cell.length_a   1.000
_cell.length_b   1.000
_cell.length_c   1.000
_cell.angle_alpha   90.00
_cell.angle_beta   90.00
_cell.angle_gamma   90.00
#
_symmetry.space_group_name_H-M   'P 1'
#
loop_
_entity.id
_entity.type
_entity.pdbx_description
1 polymer ?
#
loop_
_entity_poly.entity_id
_entity_poly.type
_entity_poly.pdbx_seq_one_letter_code
_entity_poly.pdbx_strand_id
1 'polypeptide(L)'
;MDIERFKKEMKTLNSEFESNKYKDTSRMEQLFSHTSPENHPFNRFTWGNNQSFSGHEPQALRDCALKLFRSHFVGASMKLVIIGSEAVDELEDLVIVYFSNLKRWRKTNFVFPEYNDRLWKHGVSYTLESLEDAQSMKISWIIPPISLSHI
;
A
#
# COMPACT_ATOMS: atom_id res chain seq x y z
N MET A 1 -14.79 -14.64 1.44
CA MET A 1 -13.59 -15.36 0.98
C MET A 1 -13.49 -16.66 1.75
N ASP A 2 -13.52 -17.80 1.07
CA ASP A 2 -13.27 -19.11 1.68
C ASP A 2 -11.78 -19.30 2.02
N ILE A 3 -11.47 -20.28 2.88
CA ILE A 3 -10.10 -20.49 3.39
C ILE A 3 -9.14 -21.02 2.32
N GLU A 4 -9.62 -21.85 1.39
CA GLU A 4 -8.77 -22.44 0.35
C GLU A 4 -8.37 -21.40 -0.69
N ARG A 5 -9.30 -20.52 -1.08
CA ARG A 5 -8.98 -19.34 -1.90
C ARG A 5 -7.98 -18.41 -1.20
N PHE A 6 -8.11 -18.20 0.11
CA PHE A 6 -7.16 -17.38 0.85
C PHE A 6 -5.75 -17.99 0.87
N LYS A 7 -5.61 -19.30 1.09
CA LYS A 7 -4.32 -19.99 1.00
C LYS A 7 -3.71 -19.88 -0.40
N LYS A 8 -4.55 -19.97 -1.45
CA LYS A 8 -4.10 -19.76 -2.84
C LYS A 8 -3.58 -18.34 -3.03
N GLU A 9 -4.28 -17.34 -2.52
CA GLU A 9 -3.86 -15.94 -2.57
C GLU A 9 -2.50 -15.71 -1.87
N MET A 10 -2.30 -16.32 -0.69
CA MET A 10 -1.01 -16.26 0.01
C MET A 10 0.14 -16.83 -0.84
N LYS A 11 -0.11 -17.93 -1.57
CA LYS A 11 0.87 -18.50 -2.50
C LYS A 11 1.15 -17.54 -3.66
N THR A 12 0.12 -16.92 -4.23
CA THR A 12 0.26 -15.92 -5.29
C THR A 12 1.10 -14.74 -4.82
N LEU A 13 0.81 -14.16 -3.65
CA LEU A 13 1.60 -13.07 -3.06
C LEU A 13 3.08 -13.46 -2.89
N ASN A 14 3.35 -14.68 -2.40
CA ASN A 14 4.73 -15.14 -2.29
C ASN A 14 5.41 -15.30 -3.65
N SER A 15 4.71 -15.82 -4.66
CA SER A 15 5.24 -15.90 -6.02
C SER A 15 5.55 -14.53 -6.61
N GLU A 16 4.69 -13.53 -6.38
CA GLU A 16 4.94 -12.14 -6.78
C GLU A 16 6.19 -11.58 -6.10
N PHE A 17 6.35 -11.79 -4.79
CA PHE A 17 7.57 -11.40 -4.08
C PHE A 17 8.82 -12.08 -4.66
N GLU A 18 8.79 -13.39 -4.87
CA GLU A 18 9.91 -14.15 -5.42
C GLU A 18 10.32 -13.68 -6.82
N SER A 19 9.36 -13.30 -7.67
CA SER A 19 9.63 -12.76 -9.01
C SER A 19 10.23 -11.34 -9.01
N ASN A 20 10.15 -10.62 -7.90
CA ASN A 20 10.58 -9.21 -7.84
C ASN A 20 11.69 -8.92 -6.83
N LYS A 21 12.01 -9.85 -5.92
CA LYS A 21 13.01 -9.63 -4.85
C LYS A 21 14.42 -9.32 -5.34
N TYR A 22 14.75 -9.72 -6.58
CA TYR A 22 16.05 -9.46 -7.21
C TYR A 22 16.05 -8.25 -8.15
N LYS A 23 14.89 -7.62 -8.41
CA LYS A 23 14.85 -6.39 -9.21
C LYS A 23 15.47 -5.25 -8.42
N ASP A 24 16.35 -4.48 -9.04
CA ASP A 24 17.07 -3.41 -8.36
C ASP A 24 16.13 -2.31 -7.90
N THR A 25 15.03 -2.08 -8.62
CA THR A 25 13.95 -1.16 -8.19
C THR A 25 13.34 -1.59 -6.86
N SER A 26 12.90 -2.84 -6.74
CA SER A 26 12.32 -3.40 -5.49
C SER A 26 13.34 -3.37 -4.34
N ARG A 27 14.60 -3.72 -4.63
CA ARG A 27 15.68 -3.71 -3.63
C ARG A 27 15.98 -2.30 -3.14
N MET A 28 15.98 -1.32 -4.04
CA MET A 28 16.18 0.10 -3.70
C MET A 28 15.01 0.67 -2.89
N GLU A 29 13.76 0.31 -3.24
CA GLU A 29 12.57 0.68 -2.45
C GLU A 29 12.64 0.12 -1.03
N GLN A 30 13.00 -1.16 -0.89
CA GLN A 30 13.13 -1.79 0.42
C GLN A 30 14.28 -1.19 1.23
N LEU A 31 15.41 -0.86 0.61
CA LEU A 31 16.52 -0.14 1.24
C LEU A 31 16.07 1.25 1.73
N PHE A 32 15.33 1.98 0.90
CA PHE A 32 14.82 3.30 1.25
C PHE A 32 13.83 3.23 2.42
N SER A 33 12.94 2.25 2.42
CA SER A 33 12.07 1.92 3.56
C SER A 33 12.87 1.61 4.82
N HIS A 34 13.80 0.65 4.75
CA HIS A 34 14.55 0.13 5.89
C HIS A 34 15.49 1.17 6.54
N THR A 35 15.88 2.21 5.80
CA THR A 35 16.73 3.30 6.32
C THR A 35 15.94 4.41 7.01
N SER A 36 14.60 4.35 6.99
CA SER A 36 13.74 5.23 7.78
C SER A 36 13.68 4.78 9.26
N PRO A 37 13.18 5.60 10.21
CA PRO A 37 13.17 5.26 11.63
C PRO A 37 12.33 4.00 11.91
N GLU A 38 12.82 3.11 12.78
CA GLU A 38 12.16 1.82 13.07
C GLU A 38 10.71 1.94 13.55
N ASN A 39 10.39 3.02 14.27
CA ASN A 39 9.04 3.31 14.76
C ASN A 39 8.14 3.95 13.69
N HIS A 40 8.67 4.29 12.51
CA HIS A 40 7.92 4.90 11.43
C HIS A 40 7.27 3.83 10.52
N PRO A 41 5.99 3.96 10.11
CA PRO A 41 5.30 3.00 9.24
C PRO A 41 5.99 2.76 7.90
N PHE A 42 6.76 3.74 7.42
CA PHE A 42 7.54 3.62 6.20
C PHE A 42 8.68 2.60 6.31
N ASN A 43 9.11 2.21 7.52
CA ASN A 43 10.15 1.18 7.73
C ASN A 43 9.63 -0.25 7.50
N ARG A 44 8.30 -0.44 7.40
CA ARG A 44 7.68 -1.76 7.27
C ARG A 44 7.97 -2.40 5.93
N PHE A 45 8.14 -3.73 5.95
CA PHE A 45 8.06 -4.55 4.74
C PHE A 45 6.62 -4.61 4.24
N THR A 46 6.33 -3.99 3.10
CA THR A 46 4.97 -3.78 2.60
C THR A 46 4.47 -4.85 1.63
N TRP A 47 5.36 -5.66 1.07
CA TRP A 47 5.00 -6.69 0.11
C TRP A 47 4.29 -7.87 0.77
N GLY A 48 4.89 -8.40 1.84
CA GLY A 48 4.52 -9.69 2.40
C GLY A 48 5.14 -10.86 1.62
N ASN A 49 5.38 -11.96 2.31
CA ASN A 49 5.89 -13.22 1.77
C ASN A 49 5.63 -14.35 2.80
N ASN A 50 6.05 -15.58 2.48
CA ASN A 50 5.90 -16.71 3.41
C ASN A 50 6.53 -16.46 4.79
N GLN A 51 7.63 -15.70 4.85
CA GLN A 51 8.29 -15.36 6.11
C GLN A 51 7.46 -14.37 6.94
N SER A 52 6.88 -13.33 6.34
CA SER A 52 6.03 -12.37 7.06
C SER A 52 4.73 -13.00 7.58
N PHE A 53 4.30 -14.11 6.98
CA PHE A 53 3.15 -14.89 7.42
C PHE A 53 3.51 -16.04 8.36
N SER A 54 4.81 -16.33 8.53
CA SER A 54 5.27 -17.44 9.36
C SER A 54 4.83 -17.27 10.82
N GLY A 55 4.40 -18.37 11.44
CA GLY A 55 3.90 -18.35 12.82
C GLY A 55 2.43 -17.94 12.98
N HIS A 56 1.71 -17.68 11.89
CA HIS A 56 0.27 -17.41 11.92
C HIS A 56 -0.52 -18.48 11.16
N GLU A 57 -1.59 -18.98 11.78
CA GLU A 57 -2.54 -19.84 11.11
C GLU A 57 -3.23 -19.10 9.94
N PRO A 58 -3.40 -19.73 8.76
CA PRO A 58 -4.07 -19.11 7.62
C PRO A 58 -5.47 -18.55 7.97
N GLN A 59 -6.18 -19.21 8.89
CA GLN A 59 -7.47 -18.74 9.37
C GLN A 59 -7.37 -17.40 10.12
N ALA A 60 -6.35 -17.23 10.99
CA ALA A 60 -6.14 -16.00 11.73
C ALA A 60 -5.77 -14.83 10.80
N LEU A 61 -4.90 -15.08 9.82
CA LEU A 61 -4.54 -14.10 8.79
C LEU A 61 -5.75 -13.69 7.95
N ARG A 62 -6.59 -14.65 7.56
CA ARG A 62 -7.84 -14.39 6.83
C ARG A 62 -8.78 -13.51 7.65
N ASP A 63 -8.96 -13.82 8.92
CA ASP A 63 -9.87 -13.08 9.79
C ASP A 63 -9.35 -11.66 10.06
N CYS A 64 -8.03 -11.49 10.18
CA CYS A 64 -7.38 -10.19 10.21
C CYS A 64 -7.62 -9.39 8.92
N ALA A 65 -7.43 -9.99 7.74
CA ALA A 65 -7.69 -9.36 6.45
C ALA A 65 -9.16 -8.93 6.31
N LEU A 66 -10.11 -9.77 6.73
CA LEU A 66 -11.53 -9.44 6.74
C LEU A 66 -11.86 -8.31 7.73
N LYS A 67 -11.17 -8.26 8.87
CA LYS A 67 -11.31 -7.15 9.83
C LYS A 67 -10.82 -5.84 9.22
N LEU A 68 -9.67 -5.85 8.54
CA LEU A 68 -9.15 -4.68 7.83
C LEU A 68 -10.10 -4.21 6.72
N PHE A 69 -10.60 -5.15 5.89
CA PHE A 69 -11.59 -4.86 4.86
C PHE A 69 -12.82 -4.17 5.46
N ARG A 70 -13.43 -4.76 6.49
CA ARG A 70 -14.62 -4.19 7.16
C ARG A 70 -14.36 -2.82 7.81
N SER A 71 -13.12 -2.54 8.20
CA SER A 71 -12.75 -1.32 8.92
C SER A 71 -12.36 -0.17 7.99
N HIS A 72 -11.75 -0.47 6.84
CA HIS A 72 -11.16 0.54 5.96
C HIS A 72 -11.86 0.67 4.60
N PHE A 73 -12.56 -0.37 4.11
CA PHE A 73 -13.30 -0.31 2.84
C PHE A 73 -14.71 0.27 3.07
N VAL A 74 -14.77 1.58 3.32
CA VAL A 74 -16.02 2.36 3.46
C VAL A 74 -16.15 3.38 2.35
N GLY A 75 -17.38 3.69 1.91
CA GLY A 75 -17.61 4.59 0.77
C GLY A 75 -16.99 5.98 0.97
N ALA A 76 -16.93 6.48 2.20
CA ALA A 76 -16.30 7.76 2.54
C ALA A 76 -14.78 7.82 2.29
N SER A 77 -14.10 6.68 2.21
CA SER A 77 -12.66 6.55 1.94
C SER A 77 -12.36 6.09 0.51
N MET A 78 -13.37 5.99 -0.35
CA MET A 78 -13.23 5.53 -1.73
C MET A 78 -13.38 6.70 -2.71
N LYS A 79 -12.70 6.59 -3.84
CA LYS A 79 -12.87 7.43 -5.02
C LYS A 79 -13.15 6.49 -6.20
N LEU A 80 -14.12 6.85 -7.03
CA LEU A 80 -14.53 6.08 -8.20
C LEU A 80 -14.40 6.97 -9.43
N VAL A 81 -13.84 6.41 -10.50
CA VAL A 81 -13.78 7.04 -11.83
C VAL A 81 -14.40 6.05 -12.81
N ILE A 82 -15.36 6.52 -13.60
CA ILE A 82 -16.00 5.75 -14.67
C ILE A 82 -15.77 6.49 -15.98
N ILE A 83 -15.42 5.73 -17.01
CA ILE A 83 -15.27 6.21 -18.38
C ILE A 83 -16.15 5.32 -19.24
N GLY A 84 -17.12 5.92 -19.92
CA GLY A 84 -18.07 5.26 -20.80
C GLY A 84 -18.41 6.15 -21.99
N SER A 85 -19.04 5.57 -23.01
CA SER A 85 -19.57 6.29 -24.16
C SER A 85 -20.99 6.85 -23.92
N GLU A 86 -21.61 6.41 -22.83
CA GLU A 86 -22.93 6.78 -22.35
C GLU A 86 -22.98 8.25 -21.90
N ALA A 87 -24.20 8.80 -21.82
CA ALA A 87 -24.39 10.15 -21.27
C ALA A 87 -24.01 10.18 -19.78
N VAL A 88 -23.62 11.36 -19.27
CA VAL A 88 -23.21 11.52 -17.86
C VAL A 88 -24.32 11.08 -16.90
N ASP A 89 -25.57 11.42 -17.22
CA ASP A 89 -26.74 11.05 -16.41
C ASP A 89 -26.93 9.53 -16.36
N GLU A 90 -26.72 8.82 -17.48
CA GLU A 90 -26.79 7.36 -17.54
C GLU A 90 -25.66 6.72 -16.70
N LEU A 91 -24.45 7.28 -16.77
CA LEU A 91 -23.33 6.83 -15.94
C LEU A 91 -23.60 7.07 -14.45
N GLU A 92 -24.22 8.20 -14.09
CA GLU A 92 -24.61 8.50 -12.73
C GLU A 92 -25.65 7.49 -12.20
N ASP A 93 -26.67 7.19 -12.99
CA ASP A 93 -27.69 6.19 -12.63
C ASP A 93 -27.05 4.82 -12.36
N LEU A 94 -26.10 4.39 -13.21
CA LEU A 94 -25.34 3.16 -12.98
C LEU A 94 -24.53 3.22 -11.68
N VAL A 95 -23.88 4.35 -11.37
CA VAL A 95 -23.16 4.53 -10.11
C VAL A 95 -24.09 4.35 -8.92
N ILE A 96 -25.28 4.98 -8.97
CA ILE A 96 -26.27 4.87 -7.90
C ILE A 96 -26.70 3.41 -7.74
N VAL A 97 -26.99 2.70 -8.83
CA VAL A 97 -27.42 1.30 -8.79
C VAL A 97 -26.36 0.40 -8.13
N TYR A 98 -25.09 0.53 -8.52
CA TYR A 98 -24.05 -0.40 -8.08
C TYR A 98 -23.35 -0.02 -6.77
N PHE A 99 -23.28 1.27 -6.43
CA PHE A 99 -22.43 1.75 -5.33
C PHE A 99 -23.18 2.45 -4.19
N SER A 100 -24.48 2.75 -4.33
CA SER A 100 -25.26 3.40 -3.26
C SER A 100 -25.32 2.61 -1.95
N ASN A 101 -25.23 1.28 -2.03
CA ASN A 101 -25.26 0.38 -0.87
C ASN A 101 -23.94 0.31 -0.09
N LEU A 102 -22.88 1.01 -0.54
CA LEU A 102 -21.65 1.11 0.24
C LEU A 102 -21.93 1.84 1.57
N LYS A 103 -21.39 1.30 2.66
CA LYS A 103 -21.57 1.89 3.99
C LYS A 103 -21.00 3.32 4.00
N ARG A 104 -21.89 4.30 4.11
CA ARG A 104 -21.57 5.74 4.12
C ARG A 104 -20.92 6.24 5.42
N TRP A 105 -20.77 5.38 6.42
CA TRP A 105 -20.44 5.79 7.79
C TRP A 105 -19.35 4.95 8.44
N ARG A 106 -18.13 5.46 8.37
CA ARG A 106 -17.27 5.81 9.52
C ARG A 106 -16.37 6.93 9.02
N LYS A 107 -16.26 8.06 9.75
CA LYS A 107 -15.01 8.85 9.65
C LYS A 107 -13.94 7.84 10.01
N THR A 108 -13.21 7.35 9.02
CA THR A 108 -11.98 6.65 9.32
C THR A 108 -11.14 7.72 9.98
N ASN A 109 -11.04 7.65 11.32
CA ASN A 109 -10.09 8.46 12.06
C ASN A 109 -8.71 7.90 11.70
N PHE A 110 -8.31 8.08 10.44
CA PHE A 110 -6.91 8.03 10.04
C PHE A 110 -6.29 9.24 10.73
N VAL A 111 -5.98 9.05 12.01
CA VAL A 111 -4.99 9.86 12.67
C VAL A 111 -3.71 9.44 11.99
N PHE A 112 -3.30 10.22 11.00
CA PHE A 112 -1.92 10.18 10.56
C PHE A 112 -1.14 10.74 11.74
N PRO A 113 -0.37 9.93 12.48
CA PRO A 113 0.58 10.48 13.43
C PRO A 113 1.38 11.57 12.74
N GLU A 114 1.42 12.75 13.36
CA GLU A 114 2.28 13.83 12.93
C GLU A 114 3.72 13.40 13.18
N TYR A 115 4.43 13.11 12.10
CA TYR A 115 5.86 12.89 12.14
C TYR A 115 6.55 14.23 11.96
N ASN A 116 6.80 14.91 13.08
CA ASN A 116 7.52 16.18 13.08
C ASN A 116 9.03 16.01 12.85
N ASP A 117 9.52 14.78 12.89
CA ASP A 117 10.92 14.45 12.67
C ASP A 117 11.19 14.13 11.19
N ARG A 118 12.37 14.56 10.72
CA ARG A 118 12.85 14.18 9.38
C ARG A 118 13.06 12.67 9.32
N LEU A 119 12.45 12.03 8.31
CA LEU A 119 12.59 10.58 8.10
C LEU A 119 14.03 10.12 7.85
N TRP A 120 14.83 10.93 7.15
CA TRP A 120 16.22 10.61 6.87
C TRP A 120 17.15 11.77 7.25
N LYS A 121 18.38 11.43 7.63
CA LYS A 121 19.48 12.40 7.78
C LYS A 121 19.94 12.87 6.41
N HIS A 122 20.30 14.14 6.29
CA HIS A 122 20.85 14.68 5.05
C HIS A 122 22.30 14.22 4.83
N GLY A 123 22.76 14.22 3.58
CA GLY A 123 24.16 13.92 3.25
C GLY A 123 24.56 12.46 3.45
N VAL A 124 23.59 11.55 3.59
CA VAL A 124 23.84 10.12 3.64
C VAL A 124 23.78 9.57 2.22
N SER A 125 24.75 8.74 1.86
CA SER A 125 24.75 7.95 0.62
C SER A 125 24.64 6.46 0.96
N TYR A 126 23.94 5.73 0.10
CA TYR A 126 23.87 4.28 0.13
C TYR A 126 24.30 3.75 -1.23
N THR A 127 25.04 2.64 -1.21
CA THR A 127 25.46 1.94 -2.43
C THR A 127 24.87 0.55 -2.39
N LEU A 128 24.22 0.17 -3.49
CA LEU A 128 23.64 -1.15 -3.69
C LEU A 128 24.29 -1.75 -4.93
N GLU A 129 24.79 -2.98 -4.82
CA GLU A 129 25.25 -3.74 -5.97
C GLU A 129 24.05 -4.18 -6.82
N SER A 130 24.06 -3.77 -8.09
CA SER A 130 23.05 -4.09 -9.09
C SER A 130 23.08 -5.58 -9.43
N LEU A 131 21.90 -6.20 -9.58
CA LEU A 131 21.77 -7.55 -10.16
C LEU A 131 21.34 -7.54 -11.63
N GLU A 132 21.02 -6.37 -12.17
CA GLU A 132 20.51 -6.22 -13.53
C GLU A 132 21.57 -5.59 -14.47
N ASP A 133 22.86 -5.67 -14.09
CA ASP A 133 24.00 -5.03 -14.78
C ASP A 133 23.77 -3.54 -15.11
N ALA A 134 23.01 -2.85 -14.26
CA ALA A 134 22.63 -1.46 -14.42
C ALA A 134 23.47 -0.53 -13.53
N GLN A 135 23.65 0.70 -14.01
CA GLN A 135 24.23 1.79 -13.23
C GLN A 135 23.20 2.90 -13.10
N SER A 136 22.83 3.23 -11.88
CA SER A 136 21.88 4.31 -11.61
C SER A 136 22.30 5.11 -10.39
N MET A 137 21.97 6.41 -10.41
CA MET A 137 22.16 7.30 -9.27
C MET A 137 20.82 7.97 -8.98
N LYS A 138 20.32 7.79 -7.75
CA LYS A 138 19.12 8.45 -7.26
C LYS A 138 19.50 9.46 -6.19
N ILE A 139 19.15 10.72 -6.42
CA ILE A 139 19.27 11.79 -5.44
C ILE A 139 17.86 12.16 -5.00
N SER A 140 17.62 12.29 -3.70
CA SER A 140 16.29 12.51 -3.13
C SER A 140 16.30 13.62 -2.10
N TRP A 141 15.28 14.47 -2.15
CA TRP A 141 15.02 15.53 -1.18
C TRP A 141 13.64 15.30 -0.57
N ILE A 142 13.54 15.41 0.76
CA ILE A 142 12.25 15.36 1.45
C ILE A 142 11.66 16.77 1.39
N ILE A 143 10.49 16.89 0.78
CA ILE A 143 9.70 18.13 0.77
C ILE A 143 8.49 17.98 1.70
N PRO A 144 8.09 19.04 2.41
CA PRO A 144 6.87 18.99 3.21
C PRO A 144 5.65 18.73 2.31
N PRO A 145 4.58 18.11 2.85
CA PRO A 145 3.34 17.97 2.11
C PRO A 145 2.81 19.35 1.72
N ILE A 146 2.35 19.50 0.48
CA ILE A 146 1.67 20.71 0.04
C ILE A 146 0.34 20.76 0.80
N SER A 147 0.15 21.74 1.68
CA SER A 147 -1.12 21.89 2.38
C SER A 147 -2.22 22.27 1.40
N LEU A 148 -3.37 21.60 1.49
CA LEU A 148 -4.56 21.87 0.68
C LEU A 148 -5.18 23.27 0.95
N SER A 149 -4.53 24.13 1.74
CA SER A 149 -4.95 25.52 2.00
C SER A 149 -4.66 26.48 0.84
N HIS A 150 -4.11 26.00 -0.28
CA HIS A 150 -3.66 26.81 -1.40
C HIS A 150 -4.20 26.36 -2.78
N ILE A 151 -5.29 25.58 -2.82
CA ILE A 151 -6.05 25.30 -4.05
C ILE A 151 -7.51 25.68 -3.83
#